data_AF-A0A7Y3M491-F1
#
_entry.id   AF-A0A7Y3M491-F1
#
_cell.length_a   1.000
_cell.length_b   1.000
_cell.length_c   1.000
_cell.angle_alpha   90.00
_cell.angle_beta   90.00
_cell.angle_gamma   90.00
#
_symmetry.space_group_name_H-M   'P 1'
#
loop_
_entity.id
_entity.type
_entity.pdbx_description
1 polymer ?
#
loop_
_entity_poly.entity_id
_entity_poly.type
_entity_poly.pdbx_seq_one_letter_code
_entity_poly.pdbx_strand_id
1 'polypeptide(L)'
;MNFQYSKIILLAAFLFFLTSHAQDAIDAPVKKPTTPLFADQDILPLKMSFSLKKLRKLTNDSTYMPSKIWYAEAPDEWKELDLQLRVRGNFRKNNCY
;
A
#
# COMPACT_ATOMS: atom_id res chain seq x y z
N MET A 1 -39.99 -29.95 36.43
CA MET A 1 -38.65 -29.51 36.86
C MET A 1 -37.71 -29.30 35.64
N ASN A 2 -38.17 -28.78 34.49
CA ASN A 2 -37.37 -28.71 33.24
C ASN A 2 -37.29 -27.29 32.62
N PHE A 3 -38.23 -26.40 32.94
CA PHE A 3 -38.31 -25.06 32.34
C PHE A 3 -37.30 -24.07 32.92
N GLN A 4 -36.98 -24.20 34.22
CA GLN A 4 -35.97 -23.34 34.87
C GLN A 4 -34.54 -23.73 34.46
N TYR A 5 -34.25 -25.03 34.32
CA TYR A 5 -32.95 -25.47 33.82
C TYR A 5 -32.72 -25.11 32.36
N SER A 6 -33.77 -25.12 31.52
CA SER A 6 -33.67 -24.64 30.14
C SER A 6 -33.22 -23.17 30.07
N LYS A 7 -33.75 -22.30 30.95
CA LYS A 7 -33.33 -20.89 31.02
C LYS A 7 -31.91 -20.73 31.55
N ILE A 8 -31.50 -21.55 32.52
CA ILE A 8 -30.14 -21.55 33.05
C ILE A 8 -29.14 -22.01 31.98
N ILE A 9 -29.49 -23.04 31.20
CA ILE A 9 -28.68 -23.52 30.08
C ILE A 9 -28.58 -22.46 28.98
N LEU A 10 -29.68 -21.76 28.68
CA LEU A 10 -29.67 -20.66 27.70
C LEU A 10 -28.81 -19.48 28.16
N LEU A 11 -28.88 -19.12 29.45
CA LEU A 11 -28.08 -18.06 30.06
C LEU A 11 -26.59 -18.43 30.07
N ALA A 12 -26.26 -19.69 30.40
CA ALA A 12 -24.89 -20.19 30.38
C ALA A 12 -24.33 -20.22 28.94
N ALA A 13 -25.13 -20.61 27.94
CA ALA A 13 -24.74 -20.56 26.55
C ALA A 13 -24.48 -19.13 26.07
N PHE A 14 -25.30 -18.16 26.49
CA PHE A 14 -25.11 -16.74 26.15
C PHE A 14 -23.83 -16.15 26.78
N LEU A 15 -23.52 -16.51 28.03
CA LEU A 15 -22.28 -16.11 28.71
C LEU A 15 -21.02 -16.71 28.05
N PHE A 16 -21.12 -17.89 27.46
CA PHE A 16 -20.00 -18.54 26.76
C PHE A 16 -19.61 -17.82 25.45
N PHE A 17 -20.52 -17.09 24.81
CA PHE A 17 -20.19 -16.31 23.61
C PHE A 17 -19.44 -15.00 23.92
N LEU A 18 -19.47 -14.50 25.16
CA LEU A 18 -18.79 -13.24 25.52
C LEU A 18 -17.27 -13.35 25.64
N THR A 19 -16.70 -14.57 25.69
CA THR A 19 -15.25 -14.80 25.76
C THR A 19 -14.61 -15.04 24.39
N SER A 20 -15.36 -14.84 23.30
CA SER A 20 -14.83 -14.97 21.93
C SER A 20 -14.00 -13.74 21.57
N HIS A 21 -12.68 -13.82 21.80
CA HIS A 21 -11.73 -12.85 21.27
C HIS A 21 -11.49 -13.16 19.77
N ALA A 22 -11.89 -12.25 18.88
CA ALA A 22 -11.85 -12.47 17.43
C ALA A 22 -10.48 -12.16 16.77
N GLN A 23 -9.45 -11.81 17.55
CA GLN A 23 -8.17 -11.40 17.01
C GLN A 23 -7.04 -11.94 17.88
N ASP A 24 -6.47 -13.08 17.48
CA ASP A 24 -5.08 -13.35 17.81
C ASP A 24 -4.25 -12.28 17.10
N ALA A 25 -3.53 -11.47 17.86
CA ALA A 25 -2.54 -10.54 17.31
C ALA A 25 -1.36 -11.37 16.80
N ILE A 26 -1.56 -12.06 15.68
CA ILE A 26 -0.48 -12.62 14.87
C ILE A 26 0.29 -11.40 14.38
N ASP A 27 1.39 -11.15 15.07
CA ASP A 27 2.38 -10.13 14.77
C ASP A 27 1.84 -8.69 14.83
N ALA A 28 1.74 -8.13 16.04
CA ALA A 28 1.98 -6.69 16.16
C ALA A 28 3.30 -6.42 15.42
N PRO A 29 3.32 -5.59 14.37
CA PRO A 29 4.52 -5.44 13.56
C PRO A 29 5.61 -4.93 14.50
N VAL A 30 6.59 -5.79 14.80
CA VAL A 30 7.85 -5.37 15.40
C VAL A 30 8.26 -4.15 14.59
N LYS A 31 8.30 -2.97 15.22
CA LYS A 31 8.72 -1.73 14.56
C LYS A 31 10.10 -1.99 14.00
N LYS A 32 10.17 -2.39 12.73
CA LYS A 32 11.44 -2.55 12.03
C LYS A 32 12.10 -1.18 12.06
N PRO A 33 13.41 -1.09 12.36
CA PRO A 33 14.11 0.19 12.32
C PRO A 33 13.90 0.78 10.93
N THR A 34 13.27 1.95 10.87
CA THR A 34 13.04 2.68 9.63
C THR A 34 14.40 3.07 9.07
N THR A 35 14.63 2.82 7.78
CA THR A 35 15.85 3.31 7.13
C THR A 35 15.89 4.84 7.22
N PRO A 36 17.08 5.48 7.22
CA PRO A 36 17.20 6.94 7.23
C PRO A 36 16.33 7.65 6.17
N LEU A 37 16.11 7.01 5.02
CA LEU A 37 15.23 7.51 3.94
C LEU A 37 13.77 7.73 4.37
N PHE A 38 13.29 7.02 5.38
CA PHE A 38 11.93 7.10 5.93
C PHE A 38 11.93 7.58 7.38
N ALA A 39 13.01 8.25 7.81
CA ALA A 39 13.08 8.84 9.16
C ALA A 39 12.16 10.06 9.27
N ASP A 40 11.93 10.74 8.16
CA ASP A 40 11.04 11.91 8.04
C ASP A 40 9.73 11.52 7.32
N GLN A 41 8.62 12.11 7.75
CA GLN A 41 7.28 11.95 7.17
C GLN A 41 6.78 13.22 6.45
N ASP A 42 7.62 14.26 6.38
CA ASP A 42 7.30 15.48 5.66
C ASP A 42 7.15 15.24 4.16
N ILE A 43 6.40 16.13 3.50
CA ILE A 43 6.13 16.04 2.05
C ILE A 43 7.41 16.35 1.29
N LEU A 44 7.91 15.39 0.51
CA LEU A 44 9.02 15.58 -0.43
C LEU A 44 8.53 16.19 -1.76
N PRO A 45 8.91 17.43 -2.11
CA PRO A 45 8.54 18.03 -3.39
C PRO A 45 9.25 17.34 -4.56
N LEU A 46 8.49 17.01 -5.61
CA LEU A 46 8.98 16.31 -6.80
C LEU A 46 8.59 17.06 -8.07
N LYS A 47 9.46 17.05 -9.07
CA LYS A 47 9.15 17.50 -10.44
C LYS A 47 9.75 16.59 -11.48
N MET A 48 9.08 16.48 -12.61
CA MET A 48 9.51 15.67 -13.75
C MET A 48 8.92 16.24 -15.04
N SER A 49 9.65 16.12 -16.15
CA SER A 49 9.16 16.48 -17.48
C SER A 49 9.26 15.28 -18.41
N PHE A 50 8.12 14.82 -18.94
CA PHE A 50 8.07 13.76 -19.94
C PHE A 50 6.83 13.87 -20.83
N SER A 51 6.93 13.32 -22.05
CA SER A 51 5.78 13.24 -22.96
C SER A 51 4.98 11.98 -22.70
N LEU A 52 3.76 12.14 -22.18
CA LEU A 52 2.84 11.02 -21.98
C LEU A 52 2.51 10.30 -23.30
N LYS A 53 2.37 11.03 -24.41
CA LYS A 53 2.12 10.45 -25.74
C LYS A 53 3.29 9.57 -26.18
N LYS A 54 4.53 10.03 -26.00
CA LYS A 54 5.74 9.25 -26.32
C LYS A 54 5.85 8.02 -25.42
N LEU A 55 5.65 8.17 -24.12
CA LEU A 55 5.70 7.07 -23.16
C LEU A 55 4.71 5.95 -23.52
N ARG A 56 3.45 6.32 -23.82
CA ARG A 56 2.39 5.38 -24.22
C ARG A 56 2.64 4.68 -25.56
N LYS A 57 3.40 5.30 -26.46
CA LYS A 57 3.74 4.73 -27.77
C LYS A 57 4.94 3.79 -27.70
N LEU A 58 5.93 4.11 -26.86
CA LEU A 58 7.22 3.42 -26.83
C LEU A 58 7.32 2.36 -25.74
N THR A 59 6.51 2.43 -24.69
CA THR A 59 6.62 1.54 -23.53
C THR A 59 5.36 0.71 -23.27
N ASN A 60 5.56 -0.48 -22.73
CA ASN A 60 4.54 -1.38 -22.20
C ASN A 60 4.98 -1.91 -20.83
N ASP A 61 4.38 -2.99 -20.37
CA ASP A 61 4.71 -3.62 -19.08
C ASP A 61 6.09 -4.29 -19.04
N SER A 62 6.83 -4.35 -20.14
CA SER A 62 8.18 -4.92 -20.21
C SER A 62 9.23 -3.97 -20.82
N THR A 63 8.82 -2.87 -21.47
CA THR A 63 9.74 -1.90 -22.07
C THR A 63 9.77 -0.58 -21.31
N TYR A 64 10.92 0.07 -21.29
CA TYR A 64 11.21 1.21 -20.43
C TYR A 64 11.79 2.38 -21.23
N MET A 65 11.45 3.60 -20.82
CA MET A 65 12.00 4.86 -21.36
C MET A 65 12.85 5.55 -20.29
N PRO A 66 14.13 5.84 -20.56
CA PRO A 66 14.97 6.63 -19.66
C PRO A 66 14.35 8.01 -19.38
N SER A 67 14.40 8.45 -18.13
CA SER A 67 13.92 9.76 -17.68
C SER A 67 14.63 10.20 -16.41
N LYS A 68 14.34 11.42 -15.95
CA LYS A 68 14.96 12.07 -14.80
C LYS A 68 13.85 12.62 -13.91
N ILE A 69 13.95 12.38 -12.62
CA ILE A 69 13.13 13.06 -11.60
C ILE A 69 14.00 14.01 -10.82
N TRP A 70 13.43 15.14 -10.41
CA TRP A 70 14.07 16.04 -9.47
C TRP A 70 13.29 16.06 -8.17
N TYR A 71 14.01 16.04 -7.05
CA TYR A 71 13.46 16.15 -5.71
C TYR A 71 14.14 17.31 -4.98
N ALA A 72 13.41 18.00 -4.10
CA ALA A 72 13.97 19.08 -3.30
C ALA A 72 14.63 18.50 -2.04
N GLU A 73 15.91 18.84 -1.80
CA GLU A 73 16.60 18.47 -0.54
C GLU A 73 16.54 19.60 0.48
N ALA A 74 16.54 20.84 -0.01
CA ALA A 74 16.33 22.06 0.76
C ALA A 74 15.49 23.03 -0.08
N PRO A 75 14.97 24.14 0.49
CA PRO A 75 14.30 25.18 -0.29
C PRO A 75 15.18 25.64 -1.47
N ASP A 76 14.62 25.59 -2.67
CA ASP A 76 15.28 25.91 -3.95
C ASP A 76 16.47 25.01 -4.37
N GLU A 77 16.82 23.99 -3.58
CA GLU A 77 17.86 23.01 -3.91
C GLU A 77 17.26 21.72 -4.48
N TRP A 78 17.53 21.45 -5.75
CA TRP A 78 17.00 20.29 -6.46
C TRP A 78 18.10 19.28 -6.79
N LYS A 79 17.92 18.04 -6.35
CA LYS A 79 18.75 16.90 -6.76
C LYS A 79 18.06 16.09 -7.84
N GLU A 80 18.85 15.54 -8.74
CA GLU A 80 18.39 14.74 -9.86
C GLU A 80 18.59 13.25 -9.58
N LEU A 81 17.63 12.44 -10.02
CA LEU A 81 17.71 10.98 -9.99
C LEU A 81 17.33 10.43 -11.36
N ASP A 82 18.26 9.69 -11.96
CA ASP A 82 18.01 8.93 -13.19
C ASP A 82 17.08 7.76 -12.90
N LEU A 83 16.06 7.60 -13.74
CA LEU A 83 15.10 6.52 -13.63
C LEU A 83 14.57 6.06 -14.99
N GLN A 84 13.69 5.08 -14.94
CA GLN A 84 13.07 4.52 -16.13
C GLN A 84 11.55 4.49 -15.97
N LEU A 85 10.84 5.07 -16.95
CA LEU A 85 9.39 5.13 -16.99
C LEU A 85 8.83 4.01 -17.88
N ARG A 86 7.69 3.46 -17.50
CA ARG A 86 6.91 2.53 -18.34
C ARG A 86 5.41 2.69 -18.14
N VAL A 87 4.64 2.31 -19.15
CA VAL A 87 3.18 2.19 -19.01
C VAL A 87 2.83 0.81 -18.45
N ARG A 88 1.93 0.76 -17.47
CA ARG A 88 1.40 -0.50 -16.92
C ARG A 88 0.09 -0.90 -17.60
N GLY A 89 -0.27 -2.19 -17.48
CA GLY A 89 -1.58 -2.70 -17.91
C GLY A 89 -1.66 -3.12 -19.39
N ASN A 90 -0.58 -3.62 -19.97
CA ASN A 90 -0.58 -4.16 -21.34
C ASN A 90 -1.60 -5.30 -21.50
N PHE A 91 -1.68 -6.20 -20.52
CA PHE A 91 -2.67 -7.28 -20.52
C PHE A 91 -4.10 -6.76 -20.73
N ARG A 92 -4.51 -5.72 -19.98
CA ARG A 92 -5.87 -5.18 -20.10
C ARG A 92 -6.10 -4.47 -21.44
N LYS A 93 -5.08 -3.79 -21.97
CA LYS A 93 -5.15 -3.17 -23.31
C LYS A 93 -5.36 -4.20 -24.42
N ASN A 94 -4.71 -5.36 -24.33
CA ASN A 94 -4.72 -6.35 -25.42
C ASN A 94 -5.91 -7.32 -25.34
N ASN A 95 -6.50 -7.52 -24.15
CA ASN A 95 -7.52 -8.55 -23.93
C ASN A 95 -8.93 -8.00 -23.66
N CYS A 96 -9.08 -6.70 -23.37
CA CYS A 96 -10.36 -6.13 -22.97
C CYS A 96 -10.92 -5.07 -23.91
N TYR A 97 -10.21 -4.73 -25.00
CA TYR A 97 -10.61 -3.72 -25.98
C TYR A 97 -10.21 -4.17 -27.39
#